data_AF-A0A7V6BWX6-F1
#
_entry.id   AF-A0A7V6BWX6-F1
#
_cell.length_a   1.000
_cell.length_b   1.000
_cell.length_c   1.000
_cell.angle_alpha   90.00
_cell.angle_beta   90.00
_cell.angle_gamma   90.00
#
_symmetry.space_group_name_H-M   'P 1'
#
loop_
_entity.id
_entity.type
_entity.pdbx_description
1 polymer ?
#
loop_
_entity_poly.entity_id
_entity_poly.type
_entity_poly.pdbx_seq_one_letter_code
_entity_poly.pdbx_strand_id
1 'polypeptide(L)'
;MKLSDTLQEKKKKILSVWIARTLDTYESSAFFKQSRDHIANPVGSNIRDGLAGILELLLNGSKPEDYFPFLEKVIRIRAVQQFTPSQAIVPFLELKWVIRQVLSEDKNTQSLVPE
;
A
#
# COMPACT_ATOMS: atom_id res chain seq x y z
N MET A 1 15.66 -18.11 -3.69
CA MET A 1 14.55 -17.82 -2.74
C MET A 1 13.24 -17.96 -3.48
N LYS A 2 12.16 -18.38 -2.82
CA LYS A 2 10.82 -18.27 -3.40
C LYS A 2 10.33 -16.83 -3.26
N LEU A 3 9.56 -16.36 -4.24
CA LEU A 3 9.01 -15.00 -4.21
C LEU A 3 8.11 -14.79 -2.97
N SER A 4 7.24 -15.75 -2.65
CA SER A 4 6.35 -15.69 -1.48
C SER A 4 7.09 -15.39 -0.18
N ASP A 5 8.18 -16.14 0.06
CA ASP A 5 8.95 -16.06 1.30
C ASP A 5 9.66 -14.71 1.39
N THR A 6 10.17 -14.24 0.25
CA THR A 6 10.82 -12.94 0.12
C THR A 6 9.83 -11.79 0.35
N LEU A 7 8.62 -11.88 -0.20
CA LEU A 7 7.59 -10.87 -0.01
C LEU A 7 7.13 -10.80 1.45
N GLN A 8 7.05 -11.94 2.14
CA GLN A 8 6.77 -11.98 3.58
C GLN A 8 7.91 -11.36 4.40
N GLU A 9 9.17 -11.70 4.09
CA GLU A 9 10.34 -11.10 4.74
C GLU A 9 10.39 -9.57 4.56
N LYS A 10 10.14 -9.09 3.34
CA LYS A 10 10.16 -7.66 3.00
C LYS A 10 8.85 -6.93 3.27
N LYS A 11 7.81 -7.61 3.79
CA LYS A 11 6.45 -7.07 3.99
C LYS A 11 6.44 -5.69 4.65
N LYS A 12 7.20 -5.51 5.74
CA LYS A 12 7.27 -4.22 6.46
C LYS A 12 7.80 -3.09 5.59
N LYS A 13 8.84 -3.36 4.79
CA LYS A 13 9.45 -2.37 3.90
C LYS A 13 8.51 -2.05 2.73
N ILE A 14 7.94 -3.06 2.09
CA ILE A 14 6.93 -2.91 1.03
C ILE A 14 5.77 -2.04 1.52
N LEU A 15 5.19 -2.39 2.66
CA LEU A 15 4.05 -1.66 3.23
C LEU A 15 4.42 -0.20 3.56
N SER A 16 5.59 0.03 4.15
CA SER A 16 6.05 1.39 4.48
C SER A 16 6.21 2.27 3.24
N VAL A 17 6.85 1.75 2.17
CA VAL A 17 7.04 2.49 0.92
C VAL A 17 5.69 2.74 0.24
N TRP A 18 4.82 1.73 0.23
CA TRP A 18 3.50 1.84 -0.39
C TRP A 18 2.59 2.87 0.29
N ILE A 19 2.56 2.86 1.62
CA ILE A 19 1.84 3.87 2.42
C ILE A 19 2.40 5.27 2.15
N ALA A 20 3.72 5.42 2.18
CA ALA A 20 4.36 6.73 1.98
C ALA A 20 3.97 7.30 0.61
N ARG A 21 4.15 6.53 -0.46
CA ARG A 21 3.77 6.93 -1.83
C ARG A 21 2.29 7.27 -1.95
N THR A 22 1.41 6.47 -1.34
CA THR A 22 -0.03 6.74 -1.37
C THR A 22 -0.34 8.06 -0.66
N LEU A 23 0.25 8.30 0.51
CA LEU A 23 0.02 9.54 1.28
C LEU A 23 0.68 10.77 0.63
N ASP A 24 1.74 10.58 -0.15
CA ASP A 24 2.41 11.64 -0.93
C ASP A 24 1.51 12.22 -2.04
N THR A 25 0.45 11.50 -2.43
CA THR A 25 -0.52 12.00 -3.42
C THR A 25 -1.51 13.04 -2.87
N TYR A 26 -1.53 13.27 -1.55
CA TYR A 26 -2.42 14.25 -0.92
C TYR A 26 -1.71 15.59 -0.75
N GLU A 27 -2.44 16.70 -0.88
CA GLU A 27 -1.90 18.05 -0.63
C GLU A 27 -1.33 18.17 0.80
N SER A 28 -2.04 17.63 1.80
CA SER A 28 -1.62 17.59 3.21
C SER A 28 -0.73 16.39 3.58
N SER A 29 0.08 15.89 2.63
CA SER A 29 0.88 14.66 2.78
C SER A 29 1.77 14.64 4.04
N ALA A 30 2.41 15.77 4.39
CA ALA A 30 3.27 15.87 5.57
C ALA A 30 2.52 15.55 6.87
N PHE A 31 1.35 16.17 7.07
CA PHE A 31 0.49 15.92 8.22
C PHE A 31 0.03 14.45 8.26
N PHE A 32 -0.46 13.94 7.14
CA PHE A 32 -0.98 12.58 7.09
C PHE A 32 0.11 11.53 7.36
N LYS A 33 1.36 11.77 6.95
CA LYS A 33 2.50 10.89 7.23
C LYS A 33 2.98 10.96 8.68
N GLN A 34 3.02 12.15 9.27
CA GLN A 34 3.57 12.37 10.62
C GLN A 34 2.62 11.97 11.73
N SER A 35 1.34 12.35 11.63
CA SER A 35 0.36 12.06 12.67
C SER A 35 -0.09 10.60 12.63
N ARG A 36 -0.09 9.93 13.80
CA ARG A 36 -0.60 8.56 13.98
C ARG A 36 -1.92 8.52 14.76
N ASP A 37 -2.41 9.68 15.18
CA ASP A 37 -3.65 9.79 15.94
C ASP A 37 -4.85 9.52 15.03
N HIS A 38 -5.69 8.55 15.39
CA HIS A 38 -6.85 8.16 14.57
C HIS A 38 -7.98 9.19 14.56
N ILE A 39 -8.06 10.04 15.58
CA ILE A 39 -9.06 11.11 15.72
C ILE A 39 -8.60 12.33 14.93
N ALA A 40 -7.35 12.75 15.11
CA ALA A 40 -6.81 13.92 14.42
C ALA A 40 -6.42 13.63 12.96
N ASN A 41 -6.09 12.38 12.62
CA ASN A 41 -5.68 11.95 11.29
C ASN A 41 -6.46 10.71 10.79
N PRO A 42 -7.78 10.83 10.61
CA PRO A 42 -8.60 9.71 10.15
C PRO A 42 -8.22 9.26 8.73
N VAL A 43 -7.79 10.19 7.86
CA VAL A 43 -7.37 9.87 6.49
C VAL A 43 -6.12 9.00 6.50
N GLY A 44 -5.05 9.48 7.14
CA GLY A 44 -3.79 8.75 7.19
C GLY A 44 -3.94 7.40 7.90
N SER A 45 -4.71 7.33 8.98
CA SER A 45 -4.92 6.05 9.68
C SER A 45 -5.70 5.04 8.84
N ASN A 46 -6.80 5.45 8.21
CA ASN A 46 -7.59 4.53 7.39
C ASN A 46 -6.84 4.06 6.13
N ILE A 47 -6.03 4.93 5.51
CA ILE A 47 -5.17 4.52 4.39
C ILE A 47 -4.16 3.46 4.85
N ARG A 48 -3.51 3.66 6.00
CA ARG A 48 -2.57 2.67 6.54
C ARG A 48 -3.24 1.33 6.81
N ASP A 49 -4.39 1.34 7.48
CA ASP A 49 -5.13 0.13 7.81
C ASP A 49 -5.59 -0.62 6.54
N GLY A 50 -6.13 0.10 5.57
CA GLY A 50 -6.62 -0.47 4.32
C GLY A 50 -5.49 -1.11 3.50
N LEU A 51 -4.38 -0.40 3.31
CA LEU A 51 -3.23 -0.94 2.57
C LEU A 51 -2.56 -2.11 3.32
N ALA A 52 -2.49 -2.05 4.66
CA ALA A 52 -1.95 -3.14 5.46
C ALA A 52 -2.79 -4.41 5.33
N GLY A 53 -4.12 -4.29 5.40
CA GLY A 53 -5.04 -5.41 5.22
C GLY A 53 -4.96 -6.01 3.82
N ILE A 54 -4.93 -5.18 2.77
CA ILE A 54 -4.79 -5.66 1.38
C ILE A 54 -3.48 -6.43 1.19
N LEU A 55 -2.36 -5.90 1.69
CA LEU A 55 -1.08 -6.60 1.57
C LEU A 55 -1.09 -7.94 2.32
N GLU A 56 -1.70 -7.99 3.51
CA GLU A 56 -1.83 -9.23 4.28
C GLU A 56 -2.62 -10.29 3.50
N LEU A 57 -3.78 -9.92 2.97
CA LEU A 57 -4.64 -10.82 2.19
C LEU A 57 -3.93 -11.32 0.92
N LEU A 58 -3.18 -10.44 0.24
CA LEU A 58 -2.37 -10.81 -0.92
C LEU A 58 -1.30 -11.85 -0.58
N LEU A 59 -0.58 -11.64 0.52
CA LEU A 59 0.50 -12.54 0.95
C LEU A 59 -0.03 -13.89 1.45
N ASN A 60 -1.27 -13.92 1.93
CA ASN A 60 -1.94 -15.13 2.41
C ASN A 60 -2.74 -15.86 1.33
N GLY A 61 -2.84 -15.31 0.11
CA GLY A 61 -3.64 -15.90 -0.98
C GLY A 61 -5.14 -15.94 -0.67
N SER A 62 -5.65 -14.96 0.07
CA SER A 62 -7.05 -14.86 0.47
C SER A 62 -7.99 -14.62 -0.72
N LYS A 63 -9.29 -14.84 -0.51
CA LYS A 63 -10.29 -14.78 -1.58
C LYS A 63 -10.70 -13.34 -1.88
N PRO A 64 -11.14 -13.03 -3.12
CA PRO A 64 -11.53 -11.67 -3.52
C PRO A 64 -12.53 -10.97 -2.59
N GLU A 65 -13.48 -11.71 -2.02
CA GLU A 65 -14.48 -11.20 -1.07
C GLU A 65 -13.87 -10.60 0.20
N ASP A 66 -12.72 -11.11 0.65
CA ASP A 66 -12.07 -10.67 1.89
C ASP A 66 -11.46 -9.26 1.75
N TYR A 67 -11.19 -8.82 0.52
CA TYR A 67 -10.58 -7.52 0.23
C TYR A 67 -11.55 -6.37 0.37
N PHE A 68 -12.86 -6.62 0.26
CA PHE A 68 -13.87 -5.57 0.15
C PHE A 68 -13.79 -4.53 1.29
N PRO A 69 -13.71 -4.91 2.58
CA PRO A 69 -13.65 -3.94 3.67
C PRO A 69 -12.42 -3.02 3.60
N PHE A 70 -11.29 -3.54 3.14
CA PHE A 70 -10.03 -2.79 3.06
C PHE A 70 -9.97 -1.91 1.81
N LEU A 71 -10.46 -2.41 0.68
CA LEU A 71 -10.60 -1.63 -0.55
C LEU A 71 -11.56 -0.47 -0.34
N GLU A 72 -12.72 -0.72 0.27
CA GLU A 72 -13.72 0.31 0.55
C GLU A 72 -13.14 1.43 1.43
N LYS A 73 -12.37 1.07 2.46
CA LYS A 73 -11.73 2.04 3.35
C LYS A 73 -10.80 3.01 2.59
N VAL A 74 -10.00 2.50 1.63
CA VAL A 74 -9.08 3.32 0.83
C VAL A 74 -9.82 4.11 -0.25
N ILE A 75 -10.68 3.43 -1.02
CA ILE A 75 -11.37 4.01 -2.19
C ILE A 75 -12.36 5.09 -1.74
N ARG A 76 -13.16 4.84 -0.69
CA ARG A 76 -14.16 5.81 -0.22
C ARG A 76 -13.51 7.12 0.23
N ILE A 77 -12.38 7.04 0.94
CA ILE A 77 -11.62 8.23 1.33
C ILE A 77 -11.12 8.96 0.10
N ARG A 78 -10.49 8.26 -0.85
CA ARG A 78 -9.94 8.89 -2.06
C ARG A 78 -11.02 9.44 -2.99
N ALA A 79 -12.22 8.85 -3.01
CA ALA A 79 -13.33 9.27 -3.86
C ALA A 79 -13.97 10.59 -3.45
N VAL A 80 -13.92 10.95 -2.15
CA VAL A 80 -14.44 12.24 -1.66
C VAL A 80 -13.38 13.35 -1.62
N GLN A 81 -12.14 13.03 -1.97
CA GLN A 81 -11.06 14.00 -2.16
C GLN A 81 -11.03 14.47 -3.63
N GLN A 82 -10.15 15.41 -3.95
CA GLN A 82 -9.97 15.95 -5.31
C GLN A 82 -9.20 15.00 -6.24
N PHE A 83 -9.53 13.71 -6.21
CA PHE A 83 -9.00 12.70 -7.12
C PHE A 83 -10.05 12.33 -8.17
N THR A 84 -9.61 12.22 -9.42
CA THR A 84 -10.38 11.52 -10.45
C THR A 84 -10.53 10.03 -10.10
N PRO A 85 -11.54 9.32 -10.64
CA PRO A 85 -11.70 7.89 -10.40
C PRO A 85 -10.44 7.06 -10.70
N SER A 86 -9.70 7.41 -11.75
CA SER A 86 -8.43 6.76 -12.07
C SER A 86 -7.38 7.00 -10.98
N GLN A 87 -7.21 8.25 -10.52
CA GLN A 87 -6.27 8.59 -9.43
C GLN A 87 -6.65 7.92 -8.10
N ALA A 88 -7.94 7.69 -7.84
CA ALA A 88 -8.39 7.03 -6.63
C ALA A 88 -7.90 5.57 -6.53
N ILE A 89 -7.82 4.86 -7.67
CA ILE A 89 -7.40 3.44 -7.72
C ILE A 89 -5.90 3.22 -7.96
N VAL A 90 -5.15 4.26 -8.38
CA VAL A 90 -3.70 4.19 -8.65
C VAL A 90 -2.89 3.47 -7.56
N PRO A 91 -3.12 3.69 -6.25
CA PRO A 91 -2.34 3.02 -5.20
C PRO A 91 -2.27 1.49 -5.36
N PHE A 92 -3.34 0.84 -5.82
CA PHE A 92 -3.35 -0.62 -5.97
C PHE A 92 -2.47 -1.09 -7.14
N LEU A 93 -2.40 -0.31 -8.22
CA LEU A 93 -1.54 -0.59 -9.36
C LEU A 93 -0.07 -0.33 -9.02
N GLU A 94 0.20 0.67 -8.17
CA GLU A 94 1.56 1.00 -7.73
C GLU A 94 2.22 -0.09 -6.89
N LEU A 95 1.46 -0.98 -6.24
CA LEU A 95 2.03 -2.04 -5.41
C LEU A 95 3.02 -2.91 -6.18
N LYS A 96 2.74 -3.22 -7.45
CA LYS A 96 3.66 -3.98 -8.32
C LYS A 96 4.99 -3.25 -8.49
N TRP A 97 4.95 -1.93 -8.68
CA TRP A 97 6.14 -1.10 -8.81
C TRP A 97 6.91 -1.04 -7.49
N VAL A 98 6.21 -0.86 -6.36
CA VAL A 98 6.80 -0.83 -5.02
C VAL A 98 7.53 -2.15 -4.71
N ILE A 99 6.91 -3.28 -5.01
CA ILE A 99 7.54 -4.60 -4.84
C ILE A 99 8.83 -4.68 -5.67
N ARG A 100 8.79 -4.32 -6.95
CA ARG A 100 9.99 -4.35 -7.81
C ARG A 100 11.09 -3.44 -7.27
N GLN A 101 10.75 -2.23 -6.84
CA GLN A 101 11.71 -1.31 -6.23
C GLN A 101 12.37 -1.95 -5.00
N VAL A 102 11.59 -2.42 -4.03
CA VAL A 102 12.11 -2.99 -2.79
C VAL A 102 12.99 -4.22 -3.04
N LEU A 103 12.60 -5.08 -3.99
CA LEU A 103 13.40 -6.26 -4.34
C LEU A 103 14.67 -5.92 -5.13
N SER A 104 14.68 -4.82 -5.87
CA SER A 104 15.86 -4.36 -6.61
C SER A 104 16.92 -3.70 -5.73
N GLU A 105 16.52 -3.16 -4.57
CA GLU A 105 17.42 -2.54 -3.59
C GLU A 105 18.28 -3.58 -2.83
N ASP A 106 17.86 -4.84 -2.80
CA ASP A 106 18.57 -5.94 -2.14
C ASP A 106 19.16 -6.92 -3.17
N LYS A 107 20.50 -7.01 -3.17
CA LYS A 107 21.26 -7.89 -4.07
C LYS A 107 20.83 -9.36 -4.00
N ASN A 108 20.35 -9.82 -2.85
CA ASN A 108 19.92 -11.20 -2.66
C ASN A 108 18.56 -11.48 -3.32
N THR A 109 17.76 -10.44 -3.57
CA THR A 109 16.40 -10.57 -4.11
C THR A 109 16.27 -10.02 -5.54
N GLN A 110 17.31 -9.39 -6.07
CA GLN A 110 17.31 -8.77 -7.39
C GLN A 110 17.01 -9.76 -8.53
N SER A 111 17.41 -11.03 -8.38
CA SER A 111 17.11 -12.11 -9.34
C SER A 111 15.62 -12.47 -9.43
N LEU A 112 14.79 -12.01 -8.48
CA LEU A 112 13.34 -12.20 -8.48
C LEU A 112 12.58 -11.08 -9.19
N VAL A 113 13.27 -10.02 -9.63
CA VAL A 113 12.68 -8.93 -10.39
C VAL A 113 12.74 -9.29 -11.88
N PRO A 114 11.59 -9.53 -12.53
CA PRO A 114 11.58 -9.74 -13.98
C PRO A 114 11.99 -8.46 -14.70
N GLU A 115 12.57 -8.61 -15.90
CA GLU A 115 12.93 -7.52 -16.80
C GLU A 115 11.79 -6.51 -17.03
#